data_AF-A0AAT9GPX3-F1
#
_entry.id   AF-A0AAT9GPX3-F1
#
_cell.length_a   1.000
_cell.length_b   1.000
_cell.length_c   1.000
_cell.angle_alpha   90.00
_cell.angle_beta   90.00
_cell.angle_gamma   90.00
#
_symmetry.space_group_name_H-M   'P 1'
#
loop_
_entity.id
_entity.type
_entity.pdbx_description
1 polymer ?
#
loop_
_entity_poly.entity_id
_entity_poly.type
_entity_poly.pdbx_seq_one_letter_code
_entity_poly.pdbx_strand_id
1 'polypeptide(L)' 'MIEIRTHTALHVLKGAVRKVLGAKWTASTYVKENHGRLTVQFNRKPTDEEMKKLKKMYQY' A
#
# COMPACT_ATOMS: atom_id res chain seq x y z
N MET A 1 11.58 1.92 16.83
CA MET A 1 12.16 1.28 15.64
C MET A 1 11.13 0.56 14.77
N ILE A 2 10.26 -0.29 15.32
CA ILE A 2 9.26 -1.05 14.53
C ILE A 2 8.30 -0.13 13.75
N GLU A 3 7.84 0.93 14.39
CA GLU A 3 6.88 1.88 13.83
C GLU A 3 7.44 2.64 12.62
N ILE A 4 8.71 3.07 12.70
CA ILE A 4 9.43 3.70 11.58
C ILE A 4 9.51 2.75 10.39
N ARG A 5 9.81 1.45 10.61
CA ARG A 5 9.83 0.45 9.53
C ARG A 5 8.45 0.29 8.91
N THR A 6 7.40 0.26 9.72
CA THR A 6 6.01 0.18 9.24
C THR A 6 5.63 1.40 8.40
N HIS A 7 6.02 2.61 8.83
CA HIS A 7 5.82 3.84 8.04
C HIS A 7 6.54 3.78 6.69
N THR A 8 7.82 3.40 6.69
CA THR A 8 8.60 3.24 5.45
C THR A 8 7.95 2.20 4.52
N ALA A 9 7.50 1.08 5.06
CA ALA A 9 6.80 0.04 4.31
C ALA A 9 5.51 0.58 3.64
N LEU A 10 4.75 1.44 4.34
CA LEU A 10 3.58 2.11 3.75
C LEU A 10 3.94 3.05 2.60
N HIS A 11 5.10 3.73 2.64
CA HIS A 11 5.57 4.55 1.51
C HIS A 11 5.91 3.71 0.28
N VAL A 12 6.57 2.57 0.46
CA VAL A 12 6.83 1.62 -0.62
C VAL A 12 5.52 1.09 -1.20
N LEU A 13 4.57 0.69 -0.33
CA LEU A 13 3.25 0.22 -0.74
C LEU A 13 2.47 1.30 -1.51
N LYS A 14 2.55 2.57 -1.10
CA LYS A 14 1.93 3.70 -1.83
C LYS A 14 2.48 3.81 -3.25
N GLY A 15 3.79 3.67 -3.43
CA GLY A 15 4.42 3.63 -4.75
C GLY A 15 3.92 2.46 -5.61
N ALA A 16 3.83 1.26 -5.01
CA ALA A 16 3.32 0.08 -5.69
C ALA A 16 1.85 0.25 -6.12
N VAL A 17 1.01 0.78 -5.23
CA VAL A 17 -0.41 1.09 -5.52
C VAL A 17 -0.53 2.07 -6.69
N ARG A 18 0.30 3.11 -6.73
CA ARG A 18 0.32 4.05 -7.85
C ARG A 18 0.71 3.38 -9.16
N LYS A 19 1.70 2.47 -9.14
CA LYS A 19 2.20 1.77 -10.34
C LYS A 19 1.24 0.70 -10.87
N VAL A 20 0.62 -0.09 -9.98
CA VAL A 20 -0.23 -1.21 -10.37
C VAL A 20 -1.67 -0.77 -10.62
N LEU A 21 -2.25 0.01 -9.71
CA LEU A 21 -3.66 0.39 -9.78
C LEU A 21 -3.89 1.75 -10.44
N GLY A 22 -2.84 2.56 -10.58
CA GLY A 22 -3.00 3.95 -11.02
C GLY A 22 -3.68 4.87 -9.99
N ALA A 23 -4.02 4.36 -8.80
CA ALA A 23 -4.65 5.15 -7.75
C ALA A 23 -3.73 6.30 -7.30
N LYS A 24 -4.25 7.54 -7.37
CA LYS A 24 -3.49 8.77 -7.07
C LYS A 24 -3.66 9.22 -5.62
N TRP A 25 -4.88 9.10 -5.11
CA TRP A 25 -5.26 9.71 -3.84
C TRP A 25 -5.20 8.71 -2.70
N THR A 26 -4.34 9.01 -1.73
CA THR A 26 -4.34 8.35 -0.42
C THR A 26 -5.40 9.03 0.45
N ALA A 27 -6.41 8.27 0.87
CA ALA A 27 -7.47 8.77 1.74
C ALA A 27 -7.01 8.79 3.20
N SER A 28 -6.26 7.78 3.64
CA SER A 28 -5.65 7.76 4.97
C SER A 28 -4.51 6.76 5.07
N THR A 29 -3.67 6.97 6.08
CA THR A 29 -2.65 6.03 6.54
C THR A 29 -2.82 5.83 8.04
N TYR A 30 -2.63 4.61 8.50
CA TYR A 30 -2.64 4.28 9.92
C TYR A 30 -1.47 3.37 10.24
N VAL A 31 -0.78 3.64 11.34
CA VAL A 31 0.30 2.81 11.86
C VAL A 31 0.09 2.63 13.34
N LYS A 32 0.26 1.40 13.81
CA LYS A 32 0.38 1.04 15.22
C LYS A 32 1.38 -0.09 15.33
N GLU A 33 2.55 0.20 15.91
CA GLU A 33 3.65 -0.76 16.07
C GLU A 33 4.06 -1.44 14.74
N ASN A 34 3.74 -2.74 14.57
CA ASN A 34 4.02 -3.53 13.37
C ASN A 34 2.84 -3.59 12.38
N HIS A 35 1.72 -2.94 12.69
CA HIS A 35 0.51 -2.96 11.87
C HIS A 35 0.34 -1.64 11.11
N GLY A 36 0.37 -1.72 9.78
CA GLY A 36 0.16 -0.60 8.89
C GLY A 36 -1.08 -0.78 8.02
N ARG A 37 -1.82 0.30 7.77
CA ARG A 37 -2.96 0.33 6.84
C ARG A 37 -2.86 1.52 5.91
N LEU A 38 -3.02 1.27 4.62
CA LEU A 38 -3.14 2.27 3.57
C LEU A 38 -4.55 2.22 2.98
N THR A 39 -5.26 3.34 3.03
CA THR A 39 -6.57 3.49 2.37
C THR A 39 -6.40 4.42 1.18
N VAL A 40 -6.83 3.99 0.01
CA VAL A 40 -6.75 4.76 -1.24
C VAL A 40 -8.13 4.93 -1.85
N GLN A 41 -8.33 6.05 -2.52
CA GLN A 41 -9.52 6.25 -3.34
C GLN A 41 -9.31 5.54 -4.69
N PHE A 42 -10.21 4.61 -5.00
CA PHE A 42 -10.17 3.85 -6.23
C PHE A 42 -11.60 3.56 -6.69
N ASN A 43 -11.83 3.57 -7.99
CA ASN A 43 -13.17 3.51 -8.59
C ASN A 43 -13.77 2.10 -8.59
N ARG A 44 -12.98 1.07 -8.26
CA ARG A 44 -13.42 -0.32 -8.16
C ARG A 44 -12.58 -1.08 -7.15
N LYS A 45 -12.95 -2.32 -6.85
CA LYS A 45 -12.04 -3.24 -6.15
C LYS A 45 -10.91 -3.67 -7.09
N PRO A 46 -9.68 -3.86 -6.57
CA PRO A 46 -8.60 -4.50 -7.32
C PRO A 46 -8.98 -5.93 -7.73
N THR A 47 -8.48 -6.39 -8.87
CA THR A 47 -8.58 -7.81 -9.26
C THR A 47 -7.56 -8.65 -8.51
N ASP A 48 -7.74 -9.98 -8.49
CA ASP A 48 -6.79 -10.88 -7.85
C ASP A 48 -5.39 -10.80 -8.46
N GLU A 49 -5.29 -10.57 -9.77
CA GLU A 49 -4.00 -10.38 -10.45
C GLU A 49 -3.30 -9.08 -10.02
N GLU A 50 -4.05 -7.99 -9.88
CA GLU A 50 -3.53 -6.71 -9.38
C GLU A 50 -3.07 -6.87 -7.93
N MET A 51 -3.84 -7.56 -7.09
CA MET A 51 -3.46 -7.88 -5.71
C MET A 51 -2.19 -8.73 -5.66
N LYS A 52 -2.03 -9.71 -6.57
CA LYS A 52 -0.82 -10.52 -6.68
C LYS A 52 0.39 -9.66 -7.09
N LYS A 53 0.22 -8.73 -8.04
CA LYS A 53 1.27 -7.79 -8.46
C LYS A 53 1.70 -6.86 -7.31
N LEU A 54 0.74 -6.35 -6.53
CA LEU A 54 1.02 -5.52 -5.35
C LEU A 54 1.84 -6.29 -4.30
N LYS A 55 1.46 -7.53 -3.98
CA LYS A 55 2.22 -8.38 -3.05
C LYS A 55 3.64 -8.61 -3.53
N LYS A 56 3.84 -8.88 -4.83
CA LYS A 56 5.18 -9.07 -5.41
C LYS A 56 6.05 -7.82 -5.30
N MET A 57 5.50 -6.63 -5.52
CA MET A 57 6.26 -5.38 -5.42
C MET A 57 6.65 -5.01 -3.98
N TYR A 58 5.84 -5.43 -3.00
CA TYR A 58 6.07 -5.14 -1.59
C TYR A 58 7.08 -6.10 -0.92
N GLN A 59 7.35 -7.27 -1.52
CA GLN A 59 8.20 -8.32 -0.95
C GLN A 59 9.69 -8.24 -1.34
N TYR A 60 10.09 -7.25 -2.15
CA TYR A 60 11.51 -6.94 -2.43
C TYR A 60 12.01 -5.89 -1.45
#